data_AF-A0A3S2A4Z8-F1
#
_entry.id   AF-A0A3S2A4Z8-F1
#
_cell.length_a   1.000
_cell.length_b   1.000
_cell.length_c   1.000
_cell.angle_alpha   90.00
_cell.angle_beta   90.00
_cell.angle_gamma   90.00
#
_symmetry.space_group_name_H-M   'P 1'
#
loop_
_entity.id
_entity.type
_entity.pdbx_description
1 polymer ?
#
loop_
_entity_poly.entity_id
_entity_poly.type
_entity_poly.pdbx_seq_one_letter_code
_entity_poly.pdbx_strand_id
1 'polypeptide(L)'
;ADKLMGDTIPVNKLDMLNFNMREPLGVVGMITPWNSPLMLLTGTLAPCLAIGNTVVIKPSEHATASTLALAELIMEAGFPAGVVNVVTGTGTSAGDALTRHPDIAKIVFTGSTATGRRIAANAAANLVSCQMELGGKSPQVVFADVDMDHAVNG
;
A
#
# COMPACT_ATOMS: atom_id res chain seq x y z
N ALA A 1 -4.31 12.67 8.32
CA ALA A 1 -4.78 11.63 9.24
C ALA A 1 -4.90 12.27 10.62
N ASP A 2 -6.05 12.85 10.96
CA ASP A 2 -6.23 13.63 12.20
C ASP A 2 -6.87 12.82 13.34
N LYS A 3 -7.43 11.63 13.10
CA LYS A 3 -8.09 10.82 14.13
C LYS A 3 -7.89 9.31 13.94
N LEU A 4 -6.77 8.77 14.42
CA LEU A 4 -6.64 7.33 14.67
C LEU A 4 -7.11 7.06 16.10
N MET A 5 -8.38 6.69 16.26
CA MET A 5 -8.98 6.43 17.58
C MET A 5 -9.81 5.16 17.56
N GLY A 6 -9.85 4.52 18.73
CA GLY A 6 -10.81 3.48 19.01
C GLY A 6 -12.14 4.06 19.50
N ASP A 7 -13.09 3.17 19.73
CA ASP A 7 -14.44 3.47 20.20
C ASP A 7 -14.68 2.82 21.55
N THR A 8 -15.41 3.51 22.43
CA THR A 8 -16.09 2.86 23.57
C THR A 8 -17.48 2.46 23.11
N ILE A 9 -17.81 1.17 23.26
CA ILE A 9 -19.01 0.59 22.65
C ILE A 9 -19.97 0.21 23.77
N PRO A 10 -21.16 0.85 23.85
CA PRO A 10 -22.14 0.50 24.87
C PRO A 10 -22.63 -0.94 24.65
N VAL A 11 -22.63 -1.73 25.73
CA VAL A 11 -23.15 -3.10 25.74
C VAL A 11 -24.24 -3.23 26.78
N ASN A 12 -25.17 -4.15 26.59
CA ASN A 12 -26.26 -4.41 27.54
C ASN A 12 -25.79 -5.23 28.75
N LYS A 13 -24.72 -4.78 29.40
CA LYS A 13 -24.12 -5.28 30.64
C LYS A 13 -23.51 -4.11 31.40
N LEU A 14 -24.08 -3.79 32.56
CA LEU A 14 -23.75 -2.58 33.34
C LEU A 14 -22.36 -2.61 33.98
N ASP A 15 -21.76 -3.78 34.12
CA ASP A 15 -20.48 -4.04 34.78
C ASP A 15 -19.34 -4.36 33.79
N MET A 16 -19.53 -4.05 32.50
CA MET A 16 -18.57 -4.34 31.44
C MET A 16 -18.16 -3.07 30.69
N LEU A 17 -16.86 -2.75 30.73
CA LEU A 17 -16.26 -1.77 29.83
C LEU A 17 -15.88 -2.47 28.52
N ASN A 18 -16.48 -2.04 27.41
CA ASN A 18 -16.16 -2.55 26.08
C ASN A 18 -15.60 -1.41 25.22
N PHE A 19 -14.42 -1.61 24.64
CA PHE A 19 -13.77 -0.67 23.74
C PHE A 19 -12.94 -1.41 22.69
N ASN A 20 -12.65 -0.73 21.58
CA ASN A 20 -11.74 -1.25 20.55
C ASN A 20 -10.47 -0.39 20.47
N MET A 21 -9.42 -0.96 19.89
CA MET A 21 -8.17 -0.28 19.57
C MET A 21 -7.87 -0.47 18.08
N ARG A 22 -7.19 0.52 17.48
CA ARG A 22 -6.67 0.42 16.10
C ARG A 22 -5.18 0.20 16.18
N GLU A 23 -4.77 -1.06 16.07
CA GLU A 23 -3.37 -1.46 16.16
C GLU A 23 -2.72 -1.56 14.77
N PRO A 24 -1.40 -1.33 14.65
CA PRO A 24 -0.68 -1.64 13.43
C PRO A 24 -0.78 -3.12 13.10
N LEU A 25 -0.81 -3.44 11.80
CA LEU A 25 -0.87 -4.80 11.31
C LEU A 25 0.46 -5.53 11.48
N GLY A 26 1.59 -4.80 11.44
CA GLY A 26 2.94 -5.34 11.51
C GLY A 26 3.75 -4.98 10.27
N VAL A 27 4.38 -5.97 9.65
CA VAL A 27 5.21 -5.77 8.44
C VAL A 27 4.33 -5.78 7.18
N VAL A 28 4.40 -4.70 6.40
CA VAL A 28 3.65 -4.54 5.15
C VAL A 28 4.58 -4.65 3.95
N GLY A 29 4.29 -5.60 3.06
CA GLY A 29 4.96 -5.75 1.77
C GLY A 29 4.34 -4.81 0.73
N MET A 30 5.13 -3.90 0.18
CA MET A 30 4.69 -2.93 -0.83
C MET A 30 5.38 -3.19 -2.17
N ILE A 31 4.61 -3.40 -3.24
CA ILE A 31 5.14 -3.57 -4.59
C ILE A 31 4.58 -2.45 -5.48
N THR A 32 5.46 -1.59 -5.99
CA THR A 32 5.08 -0.37 -6.71
C THR A 32 5.43 -0.43 -8.21
N PRO A 33 4.65 0.23 -9.08
CA PRO A 33 4.83 0.21 -10.52
C PRO A 33 5.81 1.30 -10.98
N TRP A 34 6.08 1.33 -12.28
CA TRP A 34 7.03 2.25 -12.91
C TRP A 34 6.43 3.58 -13.36
N ASN A 35 5.11 3.68 -13.53
CA ASN A 35 4.46 4.82 -14.19
C ASN A 35 4.38 6.08 -13.33
N SER A 36 4.35 5.93 -12.00
CA SER A 36 4.39 7.07 -11.06
C SER A 36 4.98 6.63 -9.71
N PRO A 37 6.28 6.27 -9.66
CA PRO A 37 6.85 5.49 -8.56
C PRO A 37 6.72 6.15 -7.19
N LEU A 38 7.10 7.43 -7.08
CA LEU A 38 7.04 8.15 -5.80
C LEU A 38 5.62 8.51 -5.39
N MET A 39 4.79 8.99 -6.32
CA MET A 39 3.42 9.36 -6.02
C MET A 39 2.62 8.16 -5.48
N LEU A 40 2.71 7.01 -6.16
CA LEU A 40 2.00 5.80 -5.77
C LEU A 40 2.57 5.19 -4.49
N LEU A 41 3.90 5.19 -4.32
CA LEU A 41 4.53 4.73 -3.09
C LEU A 41 4.10 5.58 -1.89
N THR A 42 4.26 6.89 -1.97
CA THR A 42 4.02 7.80 -0.84
C THR A 42 2.55 7.87 -0.45
N GLY A 43 1.63 7.72 -1.40
CA GLY A 43 0.19 7.62 -1.16
C GLY A 43 -0.19 6.48 -0.19
N THR A 44 0.56 5.37 -0.21
CA THR A 44 0.33 4.23 0.71
C THR A 44 1.33 4.18 1.87
N LEU A 45 2.57 4.63 1.65
CA LEU A 45 3.64 4.59 2.66
C LEU A 45 3.33 5.51 3.84
N ALA A 46 2.90 6.75 3.57
CA ALA A 46 2.61 7.73 4.62
C ALA A 46 1.52 7.25 5.60
N PRO A 47 0.32 6.81 5.17
CA PRO A 47 -0.68 6.28 6.10
C PRO A 47 -0.23 4.97 6.76
N CYS A 48 0.57 4.13 6.09
CA CYS A 48 1.08 2.89 6.68
C CYS A 48 1.99 3.17 7.88
N LEU A 49 2.94 4.10 7.73
CA LEU A 49 3.85 4.54 8.78
C LEU A 49 3.11 5.29 9.90
N ALA A 50 2.12 6.11 9.56
CA ALA A 50 1.34 6.87 10.54
C ALA A 50 0.57 5.99 11.54
N ILE A 51 0.19 4.76 11.13
CA ILE A 51 -0.49 3.77 12.00
C ILE A 51 0.54 2.98 12.84
N GLY A 52 1.84 3.11 12.56
CA GLY A 52 2.91 2.41 13.27
C GLY A 52 3.34 1.07 12.64
N ASN A 53 2.99 0.83 11.37
CA ASN A 53 3.51 -0.35 10.66
C ASN A 53 4.96 -0.15 10.22
N THR A 54 5.66 -1.25 9.95
CA THR A 54 6.94 -1.25 9.23
C THR A 54 6.73 -1.78 7.82
N VAL A 55 7.66 -1.48 6.90
CA VAL A 55 7.46 -1.78 5.48
C VAL A 55 8.69 -2.43 4.83
N VAL A 56 8.41 -3.30 3.86
CA VAL A 56 9.36 -3.80 2.87
C VAL A 56 8.87 -3.42 1.48
N ILE A 57 9.60 -2.55 0.80
CA ILE A 57 9.22 -1.97 -0.49
C ILE A 57 10.04 -2.64 -1.59
N LYS A 58 9.36 -3.19 -2.60
CA LYS A 58 9.96 -3.65 -3.85
C LYS A 58 9.50 -2.75 -5.01
N PRO A 59 10.31 -1.75 -5.41
CA PRO A 59 9.97 -0.89 -6.52
C PRO A 59 10.10 -1.63 -7.85
N SER A 60 9.39 -1.16 -8.88
CA SER A 60 9.55 -1.70 -10.23
C SER A 60 11.00 -1.60 -10.69
N GLU A 61 11.51 -2.69 -11.27
CA GLU A 61 12.84 -2.79 -11.87
C GLU A 61 13.11 -1.74 -12.96
N HIS A 62 12.06 -1.16 -13.55
CA HIS A 62 12.17 -0.12 -14.56
C HIS A 62 12.31 1.30 -13.99
N ALA A 63 12.02 1.50 -12.69
CA ALA A 63 11.93 2.84 -12.10
C ALA A 63 12.36 2.87 -10.62
N THR A 64 13.48 2.23 -10.31
CA THR A 64 13.98 2.03 -8.95
C THR A 64 14.59 3.28 -8.30
N ALA A 65 15.27 4.12 -9.08
CA ALA A 65 16.17 5.17 -8.55
C ALA A 65 15.47 6.15 -7.59
N SER A 66 14.24 6.56 -7.93
CA SER A 66 13.48 7.50 -7.10
C SER A 66 13.12 6.93 -5.73
N THR A 67 12.80 5.63 -5.63
CA THR A 67 12.50 4.97 -4.35
C THR A 67 13.76 4.85 -3.49
N LEU A 68 14.93 4.61 -4.10
CA LEU A 68 16.20 4.58 -3.37
C LEU A 68 16.58 5.97 -2.84
N ALA A 69 16.42 7.03 -3.65
CA ALA A 69 16.63 8.39 -3.19
C ALA A 69 15.70 8.77 -2.03
N LEU A 70 14.43 8.33 -2.07
CA LEU A 70 13.52 8.49 -0.93
C LEU A 70 14.02 7.74 0.31
N ALA A 71 14.58 6.53 0.16
CA ALA A 71 15.12 5.77 1.28
C ALA A 71 16.31 6.49 1.95
N GLU A 72 17.17 7.16 1.17
CA GLU A 72 18.24 8.02 1.70
C GLU A 72 17.67 9.16 2.55
N LEU A 73 16.63 9.84 2.05
CA LEU A 73 15.96 10.91 2.80
C LEU A 73 15.26 10.40 4.06
N ILE A 74 14.70 9.18 4.04
CA ILE A 74 14.09 8.57 5.22
C ILE A 74 15.15 8.26 6.29
N MET A 75 16.34 7.81 5.88
CA MET A 75 17.46 7.63 6.80
C MET A 75 17.93 8.97 7.39
N GLU A 76 18.07 10.01 6.56
CA GLU A 76 18.44 11.35 7.00
C GLU A 76 17.41 11.95 7.97
N ALA A 77 16.12 11.68 7.74
CA ALA A 77 15.04 12.10 8.62
C ALA A 77 15.03 11.40 9.99
N GLY A 78 15.90 10.40 10.21
CA GLY A 78 16.10 9.76 11.51
C GLY A 78 15.07 8.67 11.84
N PHE A 79 14.46 8.04 10.82
CA PHE A 79 13.61 6.87 11.05
C PHE A 79 14.42 5.75 11.72
N PRO A 80 13.84 5.02 12.70
CA PRO A 80 14.51 3.88 13.29
C PRO A 80 14.89 2.83 12.23
N ALA A 81 16.04 2.19 12.40
CA ALA A 81 16.52 1.15 11.49
C ALA A 81 15.48 0.02 11.35
N GLY A 82 15.23 -0.40 10.11
CA GLY A 82 14.27 -1.47 9.80
C GLY A 82 12.81 -1.05 9.70
N VAL A 83 12.45 0.21 9.99
CA VAL A 83 11.07 0.70 9.80
C VAL A 83 10.70 0.77 8.32
N VAL A 84 11.64 1.21 7.48
CA VAL A 84 11.49 1.24 6.02
C VAL A 84 12.65 0.48 5.40
N ASN A 85 12.34 -0.57 4.64
CA ASN A 85 13.33 -1.38 3.94
C ASN A 85 13.01 -1.34 2.44
N VAL A 86 14.01 -1.16 1.58
CA VAL A 86 13.84 -1.21 0.13
C VAL A 86 14.64 -2.38 -0.42
N VAL A 87 13.97 -3.29 -1.13
CA VAL A 87 14.58 -4.47 -1.76
C VAL A 87 14.30 -4.45 -3.25
N THR A 88 15.35 -4.22 -4.04
CA THR A 88 15.24 -4.14 -5.50
C THR A 88 15.31 -5.53 -6.14
N GLY A 89 14.64 -5.73 -7.27
CA GLY A 89 14.69 -6.97 -8.02
C GLY A 89 13.52 -7.10 -8.99
N THR A 90 13.47 -8.19 -9.75
CA THR A 90 12.37 -8.42 -10.70
C THR A 90 11.09 -8.85 -9.98
N GLY A 91 9.96 -8.82 -10.69
CA GLY A 91 8.71 -9.38 -10.15
C GLY A 91 8.81 -10.87 -9.83
N THR A 92 9.54 -11.64 -10.63
CA THR A 92 9.67 -13.10 -10.50
C THR A 92 10.63 -13.54 -9.40
N SER A 93 11.52 -12.66 -8.91
CA SER A 93 12.42 -12.94 -7.80
C SER A 93 11.94 -12.23 -6.53
N ALA A 94 12.37 -10.99 -6.31
CA ALA A 94 12.07 -10.22 -5.10
C ALA A 94 10.57 -10.06 -4.85
N GLY A 95 9.78 -9.86 -5.91
CA GLY A 95 8.32 -9.74 -5.79
C GLY A 95 7.64 -11.03 -5.32
N ASP A 96 7.93 -12.16 -5.98
CA ASP A 96 7.35 -13.45 -5.61
C ASP A 96 7.76 -13.87 -4.19
N ALA A 97 9.05 -13.73 -3.85
CA ALA A 97 9.57 -14.02 -2.51
C ALA A 97 8.85 -13.19 -1.43
N LEU A 98 8.68 -11.88 -1.63
CA LEU A 98 7.98 -10.99 -0.70
C LEU A 98 6.53 -11.43 -0.49
N THR A 99 5.83 -11.80 -1.55
CA THR A 99 4.39 -12.13 -1.49
C THR A 99 4.08 -13.51 -0.89
N ARG A 100 5.09 -14.38 -0.80
CA ARG A 100 5.00 -15.71 -0.17
C ARG A 100 5.48 -15.73 1.27
N HIS A 101 6.11 -14.65 1.73
CA HIS A 101 6.79 -14.64 3.02
C HIS A 101 5.78 -14.79 4.18
N PRO A 102 5.98 -15.73 5.13
CA PRO A 102 5.01 -16.02 6.19
C PRO A 102 4.81 -14.86 7.16
N ASP A 103 5.83 -14.04 7.38
CA ASP A 103 5.78 -12.93 8.34
C ASP A 103 5.26 -11.60 7.78
N ILE A 104 4.76 -11.57 6.54
CA ILE A 104 4.13 -10.37 5.98
C ILE A 104 2.67 -10.32 6.43
N ALA A 105 2.30 -9.27 7.16
CA ALA A 105 0.94 -9.10 7.69
C ALA A 105 -0.05 -8.51 6.67
N LYS A 106 0.44 -7.76 5.68
CA LYS A 106 -0.35 -7.17 4.60
C LYS A 106 0.46 -6.98 3.34
N ILE A 107 -0.19 -7.15 2.19
CA ILE A 107 0.37 -6.81 0.89
C ILE A 107 -0.37 -5.62 0.28
N VAL A 108 0.40 -4.65 -0.22
CA VAL A 108 -0.06 -3.52 -1.03
C VAL A 108 0.60 -3.62 -2.39
N PHE A 109 -0.20 -3.69 -3.45
CA PHE A 109 0.29 -3.82 -4.81
C PHE A 109 -0.42 -2.84 -5.73
N THR A 110 0.37 -2.20 -6.59
CA THR A 110 -0.16 -1.47 -7.75
C THR A 110 0.48 -2.01 -9.02
N GLY A 111 -0.35 -2.40 -10.00
CA GLY A 111 0.14 -2.94 -11.27
C GLY A 111 -0.90 -3.72 -12.07
N SER A 112 -0.45 -4.74 -12.81
CA SER A 112 -1.35 -5.48 -13.70
C SER A 112 -2.32 -6.39 -12.95
N THR A 113 -3.54 -6.55 -13.45
CA THR A 113 -4.54 -7.48 -12.90
C THR A 113 -4.05 -8.93 -12.92
N ALA A 114 -3.25 -9.31 -13.92
CA ALA A 114 -2.67 -10.65 -13.99
C ALA A 114 -1.68 -10.92 -12.85
N THR A 115 -0.82 -9.95 -12.54
CA THR A 115 0.09 -10.04 -11.40
C THR A 115 -0.68 -9.98 -10.08
N GLY A 116 -1.68 -9.10 -9.95
CA GLY A 116 -2.51 -9.01 -8.75
C GLY A 116 -3.19 -10.34 -8.39
N ARG A 117 -3.67 -11.09 -9.39
CA ARG A 117 -4.19 -12.46 -9.18
C ARG A 117 -3.16 -13.43 -8.62
N ARG A 118 -1.92 -13.39 -9.13
CA ARG A 118 -0.83 -14.25 -8.64
C ARG A 118 -0.46 -13.91 -7.20
N ILE A 119 -0.39 -12.63 -6.89
CA ILE A 119 -0.12 -12.15 -5.52
C ILE A 119 -1.22 -12.60 -4.56
N ALA A 120 -2.50 -12.44 -4.94
CA ALA A 120 -3.61 -12.90 -4.12
C ALA A 120 -3.57 -14.42 -3.88
N ALA A 121 -3.18 -15.21 -4.88
CA ALA A 121 -2.98 -16.64 -4.73
C ALA A 121 -1.83 -16.99 -3.76
N ASN A 122 -0.71 -16.26 -3.81
CA ASN A 122 0.39 -16.42 -2.85
C ASN A 122 -0.05 -16.04 -1.43
N ALA A 123 -0.75 -14.91 -1.29
CA ALA A 123 -1.23 -14.39 -0.02
C ALA A 123 -2.22 -15.34 0.68
N ALA A 124 -3.01 -16.09 -0.09
CA ALA A 124 -3.98 -17.05 0.44
C ALA A 124 -3.34 -18.16 1.29
N ALA A 125 -2.09 -18.55 1.01
CA ALA A 125 -1.38 -19.57 1.78
C ALA A 125 -1.19 -19.17 3.26
N ASN A 126 -1.08 -17.87 3.53
CA ASN A 126 -0.86 -17.30 4.86
C ASN A 126 -2.04 -16.44 5.34
N LEU A 127 -3.18 -16.45 4.62
CA LEU A 127 -4.35 -15.60 4.86
C LEU A 127 -4.03 -14.09 4.94
N VAL A 128 -3.04 -13.65 4.15
CA VAL A 128 -2.56 -12.26 4.17
C VAL A 128 -3.53 -11.34 3.43
N SER A 129 -3.94 -10.26 4.08
CA SER A 129 -4.82 -9.27 3.45
C SER A 129 -4.12 -8.53 2.31
N CYS A 130 -4.83 -8.31 1.21
CA CYS A 130 -4.32 -7.65 0.02
C CYS A 130 -5.06 -6.33 -0.25
N GLN A 131 -4.32 -5.27 -0.56
CA GLN A 131 -4.82 -4.06 -1.18
C GLN A 131 -4.23 -3.95 -2.60
N MET A 132 -5.10 -3.78 -3.59
CA MET A 132 -4.74 -3.95 -5.00
C MET A 132 -5.28 -2.79 -5.82
N GLU A 133 -4.38 -1.97 -6.37
CA GLU A 133 -4.70 -0.95 -7.36
C GLU A 133 -4.30 -1.47 -8.74
N LEU A 134 -5.29 -1.78 -9.59
CA LEU A 134 -5.08 -2.56 -10.81
C LEU A 134 -5.42 -1.75 -12.07
N GLY A 135 -5.15 -2.35 -13.23
CA GLY A 135 -5.54 -1.76 -14.51
C GLY A 135 -7.05 -1.55 -14.61
N GLY A 136 -7.42 -0.45 -15.25
CA GLY A 136 -8.81 -0.10 -15.54
C GLY A 136 -9.03 0.24 -17.00
N LYS A 137 -10.29 0.29 -17.39
CA LYS A 137 -10.74 0.85 -18.67
C LYS A 137 -11.81 1.90 -18.38
N SER A 138 -11.41 2.96 -17.69
CA SER A 138 -12.31 3.99 -17.19
C SER A 138 -12.90 4.79 -18.37
N PRO A 139 -14.23 4.79 -18.54
CA PRO A 139 -14.87 5.60 -19.56
C PRO A 139 -14.95 7.07 -19.11
N GLN A 140 -14.81 7.99 -20.05
CA GLN A 140 -15.21 9.39 -19.89
C GLN A 140 -16.49 9.59 -20.70
N VAL A 141 -17.59 9.99 -20.03
CA VAL A 141 -18.90 10.16 -20.66
C VAL A 141 -19.21 11.66 -20.75
N VAL A 142 -19.46 12.14 -21.97
CA VAL A 142 -19.69 13.55 -22.29
C VAL A 142 -21.15 13.74 -22.70
N PHE A 143 -21.89 14.55 -21.94
CA PHE A 143 -23.30 14.86 -22.20
C PHE A 143 -23.44 16.09 -23.11
N ALA A 144 -24.62 16.27 -23.70
CA ALA A 144 -24.86 17.32 -24.69
C ALA A 144 -24.83 18.76 -24.12
N ASP A 145 -24.93 18.90 -22.80
CA ASP A 145 -25.05 20.15 -22.07
C ASP A 145 -23.77 20.56 -21.32
N VAL A 146 -22.64 19.91 -21.60
CA VAL A 146 -21.35 20.26 -20.98
C VAL A 146 -20.66 21.41 -21.69
N ASP A 147 -19.78 22.10 -20.95
CA ASP A 147 -18.77 22.96 -21.53
C ASP A 147 -17.75 22.11 -22.31
N MET A 148 -17.74 22.29 -23.63
CA MET A 148 -16.92 21.49 -24.54
C MET A 148 -15.42 21.77 -24.39
N ASP A 149 -15.02 22.99 -24.06
CA ASP A 149 -13.60 23.32 -23.91
C ASP A 149 -13.01 22.62 -22.68
N HIS A 150 -13.79 22.50 -21.61
CA HIS A 150 -13.40 21.69 -20.46
C HIS A 150 -13.41 20.19 -20.77
N ALA A 151 -14.44 19.68 -21.45
CA ALA A 151 -14.57 18.26 -21.73
C ALA A 151 -13.42 17.71 -22.62
N VAL A 152 -12.93 18.51 -23.57
CA VAL A 152 -11.83 18.12 -24.48
C VAL A 152 -10.47 18.13 -23.78
N ASN A 153 -10.24 19.06 -22.84
CA ASN A 153 -8.96 19.18 -22.14
C ASN A 153 -8.71 18.07 -21.11
N GLY A 154 -9.78 17.43 -20.61
CA GLY A 154 -9.72 16.35 -19.63
C GLY A 154 -9.88 16.83 -18.20
#